data_AF-A0A6B8KCK2-F1
#
_entry.id   AF-A0A6B8KCK2-F1
#
_cell.length_a   1.000
_cell.length_b   1.000
_cell.length_c   1.000
_cell.angle_alpha   90.00
_cell.angle_beta   90.00
_cell.angle_gamma   90.00
#
_symmetry.space_group_name_H-M   'P 1'
#
loop_
_entity.id
_entity.type
_entity.pdbx_description
1 polymer ?
#
loop_
_entity_poly.entity_id
_entity_poly.type
_entity_poly.pdbx_seq_one_letter_code
_entity_poly.pdbx_strand_id
1 'polypeptide(L)'
;MSSTEPKHGLAFTLSHWLLALLTLALLGLGWRAQFLPMSGDERGFVDDLHVSLGLTAAAVLVVVVVLLIRSHDRMAPSGKPHWSDAAGAWLVILAVALFAALTVSGCLRLGYAGETVQFWGAPLPAFGEPDDRLAALSGHIHNISAIALAAVLFAHGGLAVAKALRPAPSTSVAGFPSPLSADSYGDRIAREFSRKMSLYGWIGFWLQFIFAFLCALLLQIATAGRMLSAVNASAGDALYWSGCSLFLLLLTCGLCFYYTRQAHPVAAHPHYYFGQVPGPTLWYFSAGIFLGVLGVLSSFGGVALSIVLLIAKTVSQPPGIAITDPSKIIRALDVFILLMSFLLLMAHFIGFGVSLWLRVSVANARLKYRRAHGRSGAI
;
A
#
# COMPACT_ATOMS: atom_id res chain seq x y z
N MET A 1 -30.76 4.33 27.75
CA MET A 1 -30.60 3.07 26.99
C MET A 1 -29.40 3.24 26.08
N SER A 2 -28.29 2.57 26.36
CA SER A 2 -27.06 2.68 25.57
C SER A 2 -27.26 1.98 24.22
N SER A 3 -27.31 2.75 23.14
CA SER A 3 -27.20 2.22 21.78
C SER A 3 -25.78 1.70 21.56
N THR A 4 -25.50 0.48 22.02
CA THR A 4 -24.28 -0.22 21.62
C THR A 4 -24.48 -0.63 20.17
N GLU A 5 -23.91 0.15 19.25
CA GLU A 5 -23.69 -0.35 17.88
C GLU A 5 -23.08 -1.75 17.96
N PRO A 6 -23.50 -2.70 17.09
CA PRO A 6 -22.94 -4.04 17.09
C PRO A 6 -21.48 -3.96 16.62
N LYS A 7 -20.56 -3.76 17.56
CA LYS A 7 -19.12 -3.85 17.32
C LYS A 7 -18.78 -5.31 17.07
N HIS A 8 -17.90 -5.56 16.10
CA HIS A 8 -17.32 -6.89 15.92
C HIS A 8 -16.78 -7.40 17.25
N GLY A 9 -17.02 -8.67 17.56
CA GLY A 9 -16.50 -9.28 18.79
C GLY A 9 -14.98 -9.20 18.84
N LEU A 10 -14.42 -9.04 20.04
CA LEU A 10 -12.97 -8.89 20.27
C LEU A 10 -12.14 -9.94 19.51
N ALA A 11 -12.59 -11.20 19.51
CA ALA A 11 -11.94 -12.29 18.79
C ALA A 11 -11.78 -12.01 17.28
N PHE A 12 -12.84 -11.54 16.62
CA PHE A 12 -12.77 -11.19 15.20
C PHE A 12 -11.79 -10.03 14.97
N THR A 13 -11.87 -8.98 15.78
CA THR A 13 -10.98 -7.82 15.67
C THR A 13 -9.52 -8.23 15.81
N LEU A 14 -9.17 -9.00 16.84
CA LEU A 14 -7.80 -9.45 17.07
C LEU A 14 -7.30 -10.35 15.93
N SER A 15 -8.09 -11.34 15.50
CA SER A 15 -7.71 -12.23 14.41
C SER A 15 -7.55 -11.49 13.07
N HIS A 16 -8.39 -10.49 12.79
CA HIS A 16 -8.28 -9.68 11.59
C HIS A 16 -6.99 -8.86 11.57
N TRP A 17 -6.66 -8.17 12.68
CA TRP A 17 -5.41 -7.40 12.77
C TRP A 17 -4.17 -8.30 12.74
N LEU A 18 -4.21 -9.46 13.39
CA LEU A 18 -3.14 -10.46 13.29
C LEU A 18 -2.94 -10.89 11.84
N LEU A 19 -4.02 -11.24 11.13
CA LEU A 19 -3.96 -11.60 9.71
C LEU A 19 -3.37 -10.48 8.86
N ALA A 20 -3.79 -9.23 9.09
CA ALA A 20 -3.27 -8.08 8.36
C ALA A 20 -1.75 -7.91 8.56
N LEU A 21 -1.27 -8.00 9.80
CA LEU A 21 0.16 -7.90 10.11
C LEU A 21 0.97 -9.05 9.50
N LEU A 22 0.47 -10.28 9.62
CA LEU A 22 1.10 -11.46 9.02
C LEU A 22 1.18 -11.33 7.49
N THR A 23 0.11 -10.86 6.85
CA THR A 23 0.08 -10.68 5.40
C THR A 23 1.10 -9.63 4.93
N LEU A 24 1.23 -8.51 5.65
CA LEU A 24 2.24 -7.50 5.35
C LEU A 24 3.67 -8.05 5.51
N ALA A 25 3.92 -8.82 6.57
CA ALA A 25 5.21 -9.48 6.78
C ALA A 25 5.52 -10.48 5.66
N LEU A 26 4.53 -11.28 5.23
CA LEU A 26 4.66 -12.23 4.14
C LEU A 26 5.00 -11.57 2.81
N LEU A 27 4.30 -10.48 2.46
CA LEU A 27 4.61 -9.71 1.26
C LEU A 27 6.06 -9.17 1.29
N GLY A 28 6.51 -8.67 2.45
CA GLY A 28 7.88 -8.21 2.64
C GLY A 28 8.94 -9.33 2.53
N LEU A 29 8.70 -10.47 3.18
CA LEU A 29 9.60 -11.63 3.13
C LEU A 29 9.67 -12.25 1.73
N GLY A 30 8.51 -12.42 1.08
CA GLY A 30 8.44 -12.94 -0.28
C GLY A 30 9.17 -12.04 -1.28
N TRP A 31 9.06 -10.72 -1.09
CA TRP A 31 9.86 -9.75 -1.85
C TRP A 31 11.36 -9.91 -1.60
N ARG A 32 11.78 -9.99 -0.32
CA ARG A 32 13.19 -10.16 0.07
C ARG A 32 13.82 -11.43 -0.51
N ALA A 33 13.07 -12.53 -0.55
CA ALA A 33 13.53 -13.82 -1.04
C ALA A 33 13.94 -13.78 -2.52
N GLN A 34 13.33 -12.92 -3.34
CA GLN A 34 13.68 -12.76 -4.77
C GLN A 34 15.10 -12.24 -5.00
N PHE A 35 15.72 -11.65 -3.98
CA PHE A 35 17.06 -11.05 -4.06
C PHE A 35 18.12 -11.85 -3.30
N LEU A 36 17.75 -13.00 -2.74
CA LEU A 36 18.70 -13.90 -2.09
C LEU A 36 19.26 -14.91 -3.10
N PRO A 37 20.55 -15.28 -2.99
CA PRO A 37 21.11 -16.40 -3.72
C PRO A 37 20.26 -17.66 -3.52
N MET A 38 20.22 -18.53 -4.54
CA MET A 38 19.43 -19.77 -4.48
C MET A 38 19.96 -20.78 -3.45
N SER A 39 21.22 -20.62 -3.02
CA SER A 39 21.84 -21.44 -1.98
C SER A 39 22.44 -20.55 -0.89
N GLY A 40 22.30 -20.97 0.37
CA GLY A 40 22.87 -20.29 1.53
C GLY A 40 21.91 -20.24 2.72
N ASP A 41 22.48 -20.14 3.92
CA ASP A 41 21.74 -20.22 5.19
C ASP A 41 20.69 -19.12 5.32
N GLU A 42 20.98 -17.90 4.84
CA GLU A 42 20.02 -16.79 4.87
C GLU A 42 18.80 -17.07 3.99
N ARG A 43 19.00 -17.72 2.81
CA ARG A 43 17.90 -18.10 1.92
C ARG A 43 17.02 -19.15 2.57
N GLY A 44 17.62 -20.21 3.10
CA GLY A 44 16.90 -21.26 3.81
C GLY A 44 16.07 -20.71 4.97
N PHE A 45 16.66 -19.85 5.80
CA PHE A 45 15.94 -19.21 6.91
C PHE A 45 14.75 -18.36 6.45
N VAL A 46 14.92 -17.54 5.39
CA VAL A 46 13.83 -16.71 4.86
C VAL A 46 12.72 -17.55 4.26
N ASP A 47 13.05 -18.62 3.53
CA ASP A 47 12.07 -19.53 2.93
C ASP A 47 11.28 -20.27 4.04
N ASP A 48 11.97 -20.81 5.06
CA ASP A 48 11.35 -21.47 6.21
C ASP A 48 10.43 -20.52 6.99
N LEU A 49 10.89 -19.28 7.25
CA LEU A 49 10.10 -18.27 7.95
C LEU A 49 8.88 -17.84 7.13
N HIS A 50 9.05 -17.65 5.82
CA HIS A 50 7.96 -17.26 4.92
C HIS A 50 6.88 -18.35 4.86
N VAL A 51 7.25 -19.62 4.72
CA VAL A 51 6.32 -20.75 4.71
C VAL A 51 5.62 -20.89 6.07
N SER A 52 6.36 -20.78 7.18
CA SER A 52 5.83 -20.87 8.53
C SER A 52 4.78 -19.80 8.82
N LEU A 53 5.09 -18.54 8.50
CA LEU A 53 4.15 -17.43 8.64
C LEU A 53 2.98 -17.57 7.66
N GLY A 54 3.20 -18.12 6.46
CA GLY A 54 2.20 -18.30 5.42
C GLY A 54 1.12 -19.29 5.83
N LEU A 55 1.52 -20.47 6.31
CA LEU A 55 0.60 -21.49 6.82
C LEU A 55 -0.11 -21.02 8.11
N THR A 56 0.61 -20.29 8.98
CA THR A 56 0.00 -19.67 10.17
C THR A 56 -1.08 -18.65 9.78
N ALA A 57 -0.79 -17.78 8.81
CA ALA A 57 -1.72 -16.79 8.32
C ALA A 57 -2.93 -17.43 7.61
N ALA A 58 -2.72 -18.54 6.88
CA ALA A 58 -3.82 -19.32 6.30
C ALA A 58 -4.75 -19.89 7.37
N ALA A 59 -4.21 -20.41 8.48
CA ALA A 59 -5.02 -20.87 9.62
C ALA A 59 -5.81 -19.71 10.26
N VAL A 60 -5.17 -18.55 10.46
CA VAL A 60 -5.85 -17.34 10.97
C VAL A 60 -6.92 -16.86 10.00
N LEU A 61 -6.70 -16.93 8.69
CA LEU A 61 -7.70 -16.60 7.66
C LEU A 61 -8.93 -17.49 7.79
N VAL A 62 -8.77 -18.81 7.97
CA VAL A 62 -9.90 -19.73 8.21
C VAL A 62 -10.69 -19.30 9.44
N VAL A 63 -10.01 -18.95 10.54
CA VAL A 63 -10.67 -18.42 11.76
C VAL A 63 -11.44 -17.14 11.45
N VAL A 64 -10.84 -16.17 10.75
CA VAL A 64 -11.50 -14.92 10.35
C VAL A 64 -12.73 -15.18 9.48
N VAL A 65 -12.65 -16.09 8.51
CA VAL A 65 -13.77 -16.46 7.63
C VAL A 65 -14.88 -17.15 8.41
N VAL A 66 -14.57 -18.08 9.31
CA VAL A 66 -15.56 -18.76 10.16
C VAL A 66 -16.27 -17.74 11.07
N LEU A 67 -15.52 -16.83 11.69
CA LEU A 67 -16.08 -15.76 12.51
C LEU A 67 -16.95 -14.81 11.68
N LEU A 68 -16.54 -14.50 10.44
CA LEU A 68 -17.30 -13.67 9.52
C LEU A 68 -18.65 -14.32 9.18
N ILE A 69 -18.64 -15.60 8.77
CA ILE A 69 -19.85 -16.37 8.45
C ILE A 69 -20.79 -16.43 9.66
N ARG A 70 -20.27 -16.74 10.85
CA ARG A 70 -21.06 -16.78 12.10
C ARG A 70 -21.65 -15.43 12.49
N SER A 71 -21.04 -14.32 12.05
CA SER A 71 -21.48 -12.96 12.36
C SER A 71 -22.45 -12.37 11.34
N HIS A 72 -22.62 -13.01 10.18
CA HIS A 72 -23.38 -12.50 9.04
C HIS A 72 -24.82 -12.08 9.42
N ASP A 73 -25.53 -12.91 10.18
CA ASP A 73 -26.94 -12.64 10.55
C ASP A 73 -27.11 -11.49 11.55
N ARG A 74 -26.03 -11.07 12.23
CA ARG A 74 -26.07 -10.00 13.24
C ARG A 74 -25.82 -8.61 12.65
N MET A 75 -25.41 -8.53 11.39
CA MET A 75 -24.86 -7.31 10.77
C MET A 75 -25.55 -6.92 9.45
N ALA A 76 -26.68 -7.56 9.12
CA ALA A 76 -27.49 -7.15 7.98
C ALA A 76 -27.91 -5.67 8.15
N PRO A 77 -27.54 -4.76 7.23
CA PRO A 77 -27.89 -3.36 7.34
C PRO A 77 -29.42 -3.19 7.34
N SER A 78 -29.97 -2.38 8.24
CA SER A 78 -31.40 -2.09 8.30
C SER A 78 -31.90 -1.14 7.19
N GLY A 79 -31.17 -1.04 6.07
CA GLY A 79 -31.42 -0.06 5.01
C GLY A 79 -30.85 -0.52 3.66
N LYS A 80 -31.12 0.25 2.61
CA LYS A 80 -30.62 -0.06 1.26
C LYS A 80 -29.08 0.01 1.26
N PRO A 81 -28.38 -1.03 0.79
CA PRO A 81 -26.92 -1.04 0.76
C PRO A 81 -26.41 0.08 -0.16
N HIS A 82 -25.45 0.88 0.32
CA HIS A 82 -24.76 1.83 -0.55
C HIS A 82 -23.80 1.06 -1.46
N TRP A 83 -23.47 1.61 -2.64
CA TRP A 83 -22.52 0.99 -3.58
C TRP A 83 -21.17 0.64 -2.91
N SER A 84 -20.76 1.43 -1.92
CA SER A 84 -19.54 1.21 -1.14
C SER A 84 -19.58 -0.02 -0.24
N ASP A 85 -20.77 -0.52 0.09
CA ASP A 85 -20.96 -1.74 0.89
C ASP A 85 -20.77 -2.97 0.00
N ALA A 86 -21.38 -2.96 -1.18
CA ALA A 86 -21.14 -3.98 -2.21
C ALA A 86 -19.67 -4.01 -2.65
N ALA A 87 -19.06 -2.86 -2.93
CA ALA A 87 -17.64 -2.78 -3.29
C ALA A 87 -16.72 -3.33 -2.18
N GLY A 88 -17.04 -3.03 -0.92
CA GLY A 88 -16.28 -3.56 0.22
C GLY A 88 -16.38 -5.07 0.36
N ALA A 89 -17.59 -5.63 0.17
CA ALA A 89 -17.79 -7.07 0.20
C ALA A 89 -16.99 -7.78 -0.91
N TRP A 90 -17.04 -7.26 -2.14
CA TRP A 90 -16.28 -7.83 -3.27
C TRP A 90 -14.77 -7.75 -3.05
N LEU A 91 -14.24 -6.65 -2.50
CA LEU A 91 -12.82 -6.53 -2.16
C LEU A 91 -12.40 -7.57 -1.11
N VAL A 92 -13.23 -7.82 -0.10
CA VAL A 92 -12.97 -8.86 0.91
C VAL A 92 -12.99 -10.25 0.28
N ILE A 93 -14.02 -10.57 -0.52
CA ILE A 93 -14.12 -11.87 -1.22
C ILE A 93 -12.90 -12.09 -2.10
N LEU A 94 -12.50 -11.07 -2.87
CA LEU A 94 -11.34 -11.14 -3.74
C LEU A 94 -10.04 -11.31 -2.94
N ALA A 95 -9.88 -10.60 -1.81
CA ALA A 95 -8.72 -10.77 -0.93
C ALA A 95 -8.62 -12.20 -0.38
N VAL A 96 -9.74 -12.77 0.07
CA VAL A 96 -9.81 -14.17 0.55
C VAL A 96 -9.45 -15.14 -0.57
N ALA A 97 -10.01 -14.96 -1.76
CA ALA A 97 -9.73 -15.82 -2.92
C ALA A 97 -8.26 -15.77 -3.34
N LEU A 98 -7.67 -14.57 -3.40
CA LEU A 98 -6.25 -14.38 -3.73
C LEU A 98 -5.32 -14.93 -2.65
N PHE A 99 -5.67 -14.78 -1.37
CA PHE A 99 -4.91 -15.38 -0.28
C PHE A 99 -4.95 -16.91 -0.35
N ALA A 100 -6.12 -17.51 -0.63
CA ALA A 100 -6.24 -18.95 -0.84
C ALA A 100 -5.40 -19.40 -2.05
N ALA A 101 -5.45 -18.67 -3.17
CA ALA A 101 -4.63 -18.95 -4.34
C ALA A 101 -3.13 -18.91 -4.03
N LEU A 102 -2.68 -17.93 -3.22
CA LEU A 102 -1.31 -17.86 -2.71
C LEU A 102 -0.92 -19.09 -1.91
N THR A 103 -1.72 -19.46 -0.91
CA THR A 103 -1.42 -20.60 -0.05
C THR A 103 -1.35 -21.90 -0.86
N VAL A 104 -2.33 -22.15 -1.73
CA VAL A 104 -2.40 -23.35 -2.56
C VAL A 104 -1.22 -23.39 -3.55
N SER A 105 -0.99 -22.32 -4.29
CA SER A 105 0.14 -22.26 -5.24
C SER A 105 1.50 -22.35 -4.55
N GLY A 106 1.65 -21.81 -3.34
CA GLY A 106 2.87 -21.95 -2.55
C GLY A 106 3.12 -23.39 -2.12
N CYS A 107 2.08 -24.07 -1.61
CA CYS A 107 2.16 -25.50 -1.25
C CYS A 107 2.48 -26.37 -2.47
N LEU A 108 1.79 -26.15 -3.59
CA LEU A 108 2.04 -26.89 -4.84
C LEU A 108 3.47 -26.67 -5.34
N ARG A 109 3.98 -25.44 -5.27
CA ARG A 109 5.37 -25.15 -5.63
C ARG A 109 6.34 -25.98 -4.77
N LEU A 110 6.17 -25.99 -3.45
CA LEU A 110 7.03 -26.75 -2.55
C LEU A 110 7.02 -28.26 -2.87
N GLY A 111 5.81 -28.81 -3.08
CA GLY A 111 5.64 -30.22 -3.41
C GLY A 111 6.33 -30.61 -4.71
N TYR A 112 6.07 -29.88 -5.80
CA TYR A 112 6.65 -30.17 -7.12
C TYR A 112 8.14 -29.82 -7.24
N ALA A 113 8.66 -28.91 -6.40
CA ALA A 113 10.09 -28.60 -6.38
C ALA A 113 10.91 -29.65 -5.61
N GLY A 114 10.26 -30.57 -4.87
CA GLY A 114 10.94 -31.50 -3.98
C GLY A 114 11.68 -30.80 -2.83
N GLU A 115 11.32 -29.55 -2.52
CA GLU A 115 11.96 -28.74 -1.49
C GLU A 115 11.42 -29.15 -0.11
N THR A 116 12.33 -29.53 0.80
CA THR A 116 11.99 -29.75 2.20
C THR A 116 12.19 -28.45 2.99
N VAL A 117 11.09 -27.78 3.29
CA VAL A 117 11.07 -26.57 4.10
C VAL A 117 10.54 -26.86 5.50
N GLN A 118 10.90 -26.02 6.46
CA GLN A 118 10.51 -26.15 7.85
C GLN A 118 9.24 -25.34 8.14
N PHE A 119 8.31 -25.94 8.87
CA PHE A 119 7.22 -25.25 9.55
C PHE A 119 7.57 -25.09 11.04
N TRP A 120 7.95 -23.89 11.44
CA TRP A 120 8.41 -23.57 12.80
C TRP A 120 9.49 -24.54 13.33
N GLY A 121 10.45 -24.87 12.47
CA GLY A 121 11.56 -25.78 12.77
C GLY A 121 11.23 -27.27 12.73
N ALA A 122 10.00 -27.63 12.34
CA ALA A 122 9.61 -29.01 12.04
C ALA A 122 9.57 -29.24 10.52
N PRO A 123 10.17 -30.30 9.98
CA PRO A 123 10.18 -30.54 8.55
C PRO A 123 8.77 -30.83 8.06
N LEU A 124 8.32 -30.13 7.02
CA LEU A 124 7.07 -30.49 6.36
C LEU A 124 7.27 -31.78 5.55
N PRO A 125 6.28 -32.68 5.53
CA PRO A 125 6.36 -33.88 4.72
C PRO A 125 6.42 -33.47 3.24
N ALA A 126 7.34 -34.07 2.48
CA ALA A 126 7.31 -33.94 1.03
C ALA A 126 6.01 -34.57 0.51
N PHE A 127 5.33 -33.89 -0.41
CA PHE A 127 4.13 -34.40 -1.05
C PHE A 127 4.17 -34.08 -2.55
N GLY A 128 3.77 -35.06 -3.36
CA GLY A 128 3.85 -34.96 -4.82
C GLY A 128 5.16 -35.51 -5.37
N GLU A 129 5.11 -35.90 -6.64
CA GLU A 129 6.30 -36.25 -7.43
C GLU A 129 6.95 -34.94 -7.95
N PRO A 130 8.27 -34.81 -7.89
CA PRO A 130 8.95 -33.63 -8.43
C PRO A 130 8.63 -33.40 -9.91
N ASP A 131 8.21 -32.18 -10.26
CA ASP A 131 7.93 -31.72 -11.62
C ASP A 131 8.27 -30.24 -11.75
N ASP A 132 9.40 -29.94 -12.40
CA ASP A 132 9.91 -28.57 -12.58
C ASP A 132 8.92 -27.64 -13.28
N ARG A 133 8.11 -28.16 -14.22
CA ARG A 133 7.14 -27.33 -14.97
C ARG A 133 5.99 -26.91 -14.07
N LEU A 134 5.47 -27.84 -13.27
CA LEU A 134 4.40 -27.55 -12.32
C LEU A 134 4.89 -26.69 -11.15
N ALA A 135 6.13 -26.87 -10.70
CA ALA A 135 6.77 -26.01 -9.72
C ALA A 135 6.90 -24.57 -10.23
N ALA A 136 7.38 -24.38 -11.46
CA ALA A 136 7.53 -23.07 -12.10
C ALA A 136 6.17 -22.38 -12.30
N LEU A 137 5.16 -23.10 -12.81
CA LEU A 137 3.81 -22.57 -12.97
C LEU A 137 3.21 -22.14 -11.63
N SER A 138 3.35 -22.97 -10.60
CA SER A 138 2.86 -22.67 -9.25
C SER A 138 3.55 -21.44 -8.67
N GLY A 139 4.87 -21.30 -8.88
CA GLY A 139 5.63 -20.10 -8.51
C GLY A 139 5.13 -18.83 -9.20
N HIS A 140 4.79 -18.88 -10.49
CA HIS A 140 4.23 -17.73 -11.21
C HIS A 140 2.84 -17.34 -10.68
N ILE A 141 1.96 -18.31 -10.48
CA ILE A 141 0.62 -18.08 -9.91
C ILE A 141 0.76 -17.44 -8.52
N HIS A 142 1.69 -17.94 -7.70
CA HIS A 142 1.97 -17.40 -6.38
C HIS A 142 2.39 -15.92 -6.46
N ASN A 143 3.38 -15.60 -7.29
CA ASN A 143 3.87 -14.21 -7.40
C ASN A 143 2.81 -13.24 -7.95
N ILE A 144 2.05 -13.64 -8.98
CA ILE A 144 0.97 -12.81 -9.53
C ILE A 144 -0.13 -12.58 -8.47
N SER A 145 -0.49 -13.63 -7.74
CA SER A 145 -1.49 -13.53 -6.67
C SER A 145 -1.03 -12.63 -5.53
N ALA A 146 0.27 -12.60 -5.22
CA ALA A 146 0.85 -11.71 -4.20
C ALA A 146 0.70 -10.25 -4.58
N ILE A 147 1.05 -9.91 -5.82
CA ILE A 147 0.94 -8.54 -6.35
C ILE A 147 -0.53 -8.11 -6.41
N ALA A 148 -1.42 -8.99 -6.90
CA ALA A 148 -2.85 -8.72 -6.94
C ALA A 148 -3.44 -8.54 -5.54
N LEU A 149 -3.06 -9.38 -4.57
CA LEU A 149 -3.51 -9.29 -3.19
C LEU A 149 -3.07 -7.95 -2.59
N ALA A 150 -1.80 -7.54 -2.79
CA ALA A 150 -1.32 -6.25 -2.31
C ALA A 150 -2.23 -5.11 -2.81
N ALA A 151 -2.53 -5.05 -4.12
CA ALA A 151 -3.42 -4.04 -4.70
C ALA A 151 -4.83 -4.05 -4.08
N VAL A 152 -5.40 -5.24 -3.86
CA VAL A 152 -6.73 -5.40 -3.24
C VAL A 152 -6.73 -4.95 -1.78
N LEU A 153 -5.69 -5.26 -1.01
CA LEU A 153 -5.54 -4.81 0.38
C LEU A 153 -5.46 -3.29 0.47
N PHE A 154 -4.75 -2.63 -0.45
CA PHE A 154 -4.73 -1.17 -0.55
C PHE A 154 -6.12 -0.60 -0.83
N ALA A 155 -6.85 -1.16 -1.80
CA ALA A 155 -8.22 -0.74 -2.11
C ALA A 155 -9.18 -0.96 -0.92
N HIS A 156 -9.06 -2.10 -0.24
CA HIS A 156 -9.85 -2.44 0.94
C HIS A 156 -9.59 -1.48 2.11
N GLY A 157 -8.32 -1.27 2.47
CA GLY A 157 -7.91 -0.33 3.52
C GLY A 157 -8.33 1.11 3.19
N GLY A 158 -8.15 1.53 1.95
CA GLY A 158 -8.63 2.83 1.46
C GLY A 158 -10.14 2.96 1.66
N LEU A 159 -10.94 2.00 1.20
CA LEU A 159 -12.39 2.03 1.36
C LEU A 159 -12.84 2.02 2.83
N ALA A 160 -12.21 1.21 3.68
CA ALA A 160 -12.51 1.15 5.11
C ALA A 160 -12.28 2.51 5.79
N VAL A 161 -11.15 3.14 5.48
CA VAL A 161 -10.83 4.47 5.98
C VAL A 161 -11.79 5.52 5.41
N ALA A 162 -12.16 5.45 4.13
CA ALA A 162 -13.18 6.33 3.56
C ALA A 162 -14.53 6.24 4.27
N LYS A 163 -14.94 5.04 4.71
CA LYS A 163 -16.18 4.84 5.47
C LYS A 163 -16.06 5.38 6.90
N ALA A 164 -14.97 5.07 7.60
CA ALA A 164 -14.71 5.55 8.96
C ALA A 164 -14.69 7.08 9.07
N LEU A 165 -14.39 7.76 7.96
CA LEU A 165 -14.35 9.21 7.88
C LEU A 165 -15.62 9.86 7.35
N ARG A 166 -16.68 9.09 7.04
CA ARG A 166 -17.97 9.69 6.68
C ARG A 166 -18.56 10.37 7.92
N PRO A 167 -18.96 11.65 7.83
CA PRO A 167 -19.68 12.32 8.91
C PRO A 167 -20.94 11.51 9.22
N ALA A 168 -21.24 11.32 10.51
CA ALA A 168 -22.55 10.81 10.91
C ALA A 168 -23.63 11.73 10.31
N PRO A 169 -24.76 11.19 9.83
CA PRO A 169 -25.89 12.04 9.47
C PRO A 169 -26.21 12.90 10.69
N SER A 170 -26.18 14.22 10.53
CA SER A 170 -26.57 15.12 11.61
C SER A 170 -27.96 14.72 12.03
N THR A 171 -28.12 14.17 13.24
CA THR A 171 -29.41 14.16 13.90
C THR A 171 -29.83 15.62 13.90
N SER A 172 -30.77 15.97 13.03
CA SER A 172 -31.42 17.26 13.06
C SER A 172 -32.12 17.29 14.42
N VAL A 173 -31.46 17.86 15.42
CA VAL A 173 -32.11 18.27 16.65
C VAL A 173 -33.14 19.29 16.20
N ALA A 174 -34.39 18.83 16.08
CA ALA A 174 -35.52 19.72 15.98
C ALA A 174 -35.48 20.58 17.25
N GLY A 175 -35.25 21.89 17.07
CA GLY A 175 -35.33 22.86 18.16
C GLY A 175 -34.00 23.35 18.71
N PHE A 176 -33.17 23.99 17.86
CA PHE A 176 -32.53 25.23 18.27
C PHE A 176 -32.91 26.29 17.25
N PRO A 177 -33.46 27.46 17.66
CA PRO A 177 -33.56 28.57 16.74
C PRO A 177 -32.13 28.90 16.31
N SER A 178 -31.88 28.84 15.01
CA SER A 178 -30.64 29.35 14.41
C SER A 178 -30.38 30.74 14.98
N PRO A 179 -29.29 30.97 15.75
CA PRO A 179 -28.85 32.32 15.94
C PRO A 179 -28.31 32.76 14.58
N LEU A 180 -29.07 33.64 13.93
CA LEU A 180 -28.61 34.68 13.00
C LEU A 180 -27.08 34.85 13.16
N SER A 181 -26.23 34.50 12.19
CA SER A 181 -26.10 35.16 10.89
C SER A 181 -25.12 34.38 10.00
N ALA A 182 -25.28 34.51 8.67
CA ALA A 182 -24.30 34.26 7.62
C ALA A 182 -22.86 33.89 8.03
N ASP A 183 -22.36 32.76 7.51
CA ASP A 183 -20.95 32.46 7.23
C ASP A 183 -19.93 33.33 8.00
N SER A 184 -19.47 32.86 9.16
CA SER A 184 -18.33 33.51 9.81
C SER A 184 -17.15 33.51 8.83
N TYR A 185 -16.35 34.58 8.80
CA TYR A 185 -15.17 34.64 7.93
C TYR A 185 -14.21 33.44 8.15
N GLY A 186 -14.20 32.86 9.36
CA GLY A 186 -13.49 31.63 9.69
C GLY A 186 -14.02 30.39 8.97
N ASP A 187 -15.34 30.24 8.84
CA ASP A 187 -15.95 29.09 8.14
C ASP A 187 -15.64 29.12 6.64
N ARG A 188 -15.59 30.32 6.04
CA ARG A 188 -15.15 30.48 4.64
C ARG A 188 -13.72 29.99 4.43
N ILE A 189 -12.80 30.31 5.34
CA ILE A 189 -11.40 29.86 5.28
C ILE A 189 -11.32 28.34 5.38
N ALA A 190 -12.07 27.73 6.30
CA ALA A 190 -12.09 26.30 6.50
C ALA A 190 -12.64 25.55 5.28
N ARG A 191 -13.73 26.04 4.68
CA ARG A 191 -14.30 25.47 3.44
C ARG A 191 -13.37 25.62 2.25
N GLU A 192 -12.70 26.77 2.10
CA GLU A 192 -11.71 26.97 1.03
C GLU A 192 -10.55 25.98 1.15
N PHE A 193 -10.01 25.81 2.37
CA PHE A 193 -8.95 24.85 2.63
C PHE A 193 -9.40 23.40 2.41
N SER A 194 -10.60 23.04 2.88
CA SER A 194 -11.22 21.73 2.64
C SER A 194 -11.33 21.40 1.15
N ARG A 195 -11.81 22.35 0.33
CA ARG A 195 -11.88 22.17 -1.12
C ARG A 195 -10.50 21.92 -1.74
N LYS A 196 -9.48 22.67 -1.32
CA LYS A 196 -8.08 22.44 -1.74
C LYS A 196 -7.62 21.04 -1.32
N MET A 197 -7.87 20.65 -0.08
CA MET A 197 -7.51 19.33 0.44
C MET A 197 -8.14 18.18 -0.35
N SER A 198 -9.42 18.30 -0.70
CA SER A 198 -10.10 17.33 -1.57
C SER A 198 -9.49 17.29 -2.97
N LEU A 199 -9.33 18.46 -3.60
CA LEU A 199 -8.81 18.57 -4.97
C LEU A 199 -7.41 17.97 -5.10
N TYR A 200 -6.46 18.41 -4.28
CA TYR A 200 -5.07 17.94 -4.34
C TYR A 200 -4.94 16.50 -3.86
N GLY A 201 -5.79 16.04 -2.93
CA GLY A 201 -5.89 14.64 -2.55
C GLY A 201 -6.29 13.74 -3.73
N TRP A 202 -7.32 14.13 -4.49
CA TRP A 202 -7.79 13.37 -5.65
C TRP A 202 -6.78 13.37 -6.79
N ILE A 203 -6.18 14.53 -7.09
CA ILE A 203 -5.12 14.64 -8.09
C ILE A 203 -3.94 13.73 -7.69
N GLY A 204 -3.47 13.84 -6.44
CA GLY A 204 -2.36 13.04 -5.94
C GLY A 204 -2.67 11.54 -5.96
N PHE A 205 -3.88 11.13 -5.59
CA PHE A 205 -4.32 9.74 -5.62
C PHE A 205 -4.31 9.18 -7.03
N TRP A 206 -4.98 9.82 -7.99
CA TRP A 206 -5.10 9.27 -9.34
C TRP A 206 -3.75 9.21 -10.05
N LEU A 207 -2.93 10.25 -9.92
CA LEU A 207 -1.60 10.25 -10.52
C LEU A 207 -0.74 9.12 -9.92
N GLN A 208 -0.64 9.03 -8.59
CA GLN A 208 0.15 7.98 -7.95
C GLN A 208 -0.39 6.58 -8.20
N PHE A 209 -1.71 6.40 -8.27
CA PHE A 209 -2.32 5.10 -8.58
C PHE A 209 -1.97 4.63 -9.99
N ILE A 210 -2.08 5.52 -10.98
CA ILE A 210 -1.71 5.22 -12.37
C ILE A 210 -0.24 4.83 -12.45
N PHE A 211 0.66 5.61 -11.84
CA PHE A 211 2.09 5.27 -11.78
C PHE A 211 2.35 3.95 -11.06
N ALA A 212 1.69 3.69 -9.93
CA ALA A 212 1.84 2.45 -9.19
C ALA A 212 1.43 1.23 -10.03
N PHE A 213 0.33 1.33 -10.78
CA PHE A 213 -0.13 0.28 -11.68
C PHE A 213 0.88 0.02 -12.81
N LEU A 214 1.33 1.09 -13.50
CA LEU A 214 2.35 1.00 -14.55
C LEU A 214 3.66 0.39 -14.03
N CYS A 215 4.12 0.82 -12.85
CA CYS A 215 5.34 0.32 -12.25
C CYS A 215 5.20 -1.14 -11.79
N ALA A 216 4.05 -1.55 -11.26
CA ALA A 216 3.80 -2.94 -10.92
C ALA A 216 3.86 -3.86 -12.15
N LEU A 217 3.33 -3.41 -13.30
CA LEU A 217 3.43 -4.15 -14.55
C LEU A 217 4.88 -4.25 -15.05
N LEU A 218 5.62 -3.14 -15.02
CA LEU A 218 7.04 -3.12 -15.41
C LEU A 218 7.90 -3.99 -14.48
N LEU A 219 7.61 -3.98 -13.18
CA LEU A 219 8.28 -4.81 -12.17
C LEU A 219 8.01 -6.29 -12.43
N GLN A 220 6.79 -6.66 -12.80
CA GLN A 220 6.44 -8.03 -13.19
C GLN A 220 7.18 -8.48 -14.45
N ILE A 221 7.27 -7.63 -15.47
CA ILE A 221 8.03 -7.93 -16.69
C ILE A 221 9.53 -8.08 -16.37
N ALA A 222 10.07 -7.18 -15.55
CA ALA A 222 11.49 -7.20 -15.17
C ALA A 222 11.84 -8.43 -14.31
N THR A 223 10.99 -8.81 -13.37
CA THR A 223 11.19 -10.03 -12.55
C THR A 223 11.10 -11.29 -13.41
N ALA A 224 10.11 -11.39 -14.30
CA ALA A 224 9.97 -12.52 -15.22
C ALA A 224 11.17 -12.64 -16.18
N GLY A 225 11.62 -11.53 -16.78
CA GLY A 225 12.78 -11.53 -17.67
C GLY A 225 14.10 -11.87 -16.99
N ARG A 226 14.22 -11.63 -15.68
CA ARG A 226 15.40 -12.02 -14.90
C ARG A 226 15.49 -13.50 -14.67
N MET A 227 14.38 -14.18 -14.44
CA MET A 227 14.38 -15.64 -14.26
C MET A 227 14.93 -16.38 -15.49
N LEU A 228 14.86 -15.76 -16.67
CA LEU A 228 15.43 -16.29 -17.91
C LEU A 228 16.93 -15.96 -18.10
N SER A 229 17.52 -15.13 -17.23
CA SER A 229 18.92 -14.69 -17.31
C SER A 229 19.77 -15.26 -16.17
N ALA A 230 20.94 -15.83 -16.46
CA ALA A 230 21.85 -16.45 -15.48
C ALA A 230 22.62 -15.46 -14.56
N VAL A 231 22.06 -14.28 -14.27
CA VAL A 231 22.72 -13.24 -13.46
C VAL A 231 22.15 -13.26 -12.03
N ASN A 232 22.99 -13.54 -11.05
CA ASN A 232 22.61 -13.60 -9.64
C ASN A 232 22.20 -12.22 -9.09
N ALA A 233 21.11 -12.20 -8.30
CA ALA A 233 20.59 -11.00 -7.66
C ALA A 233 21.46 -10.56 -6.46
N SER A 234 21.53 -9.26 -6.21
CA SER A 234 22.14 -8.69 -5.01
C SER A 234 21.30 -7.53 -4.46
N ALA A 235 21.46 -7.22 -3.18
CA ALA A 235 20.84 -6.05 -2.55
C ALA A 235 21.30 -4.69 -3.13
N GLY A 236 22.37 -4.69 -3.95
CA GLY A 236 22.85 -3.53 -4.72
C GLY A 236 22.16 -3.34 -6.07
N ASP A 237 21.12 -4.12 -6.38
CA ASP A 237 20.46 -4.10 -7.67
C ASP A 237 19.30 -3.09 -7.71
N ALA A 238 19.20 -2.33 -8.79
CA ALA A 238 18.17 -1.30 -8.98
C ALA A 238 16.75 -1.84 -8.76
N LEU A 239 16.48 -3.10 -9.17
CA LEU A 239 15.18 -3.74 -9.01
C LEU A 239 14.71 -3.83 -7.56
N TYR A 240 15.63 -4.06 -6.62
CA TYR A 240 15.32 -4.13 -5.19
C TYR A 240 14.79 -2.78 -4.69
N TRP A 241 15.53 -1.70 -4.99
CA TRP A 241 15.18 -0.33 -4.62
C TRP A 241 13.88 0.15 -5.28
N SER A 242 13.60 -0.29 -6.51
CA SER A 242 12.33 -0.02 -7.17
C SER A 242 11.15 -0.71 -6.47
N GLY A 243 11.33 -1.94 -5.99
CA GLY A 243 10.31 -2.64 -5.21
C GLY A 243 9.97 -1.96 -3.90
N CYS A 244 11.01 -1.60 -3.11
CA CYS A 244 10.84 -0.81 -1.89
C CYS A 244 10.12 0.52 -2.17
N SER A 245 10.50 1.19 -3.26
CA SER A 245 9.86 2.43 -3.68
C SER A 245 8.40 2.23 -4.10
N LEU A 246 8.06 1.15 -4.81
CA LEU A 246 6.69 0.82 -5.17
C LEU A 246 5.83 0.60 -3.93
N PHE A 247 6.35 -0.10 -2.93
CA PHE A 247 5.65 -0.28 -1.65
C PHE A 247 5.38 1.07 -0.97
N LEU A 248 6.39 1.95 -0.89
CA LEU A 248 6.22 3.31 -0.37
C LEU A 248 5.20 4.12 -1.17
N LEU A 249 5.17 3.95 -2.50
CA LEU A 249 4.24 4.65 -3.38
C LEU A 249 2.79 4.24 -3.11
N LEU A 250 2.54 2.96 -2.82
CA LEU A 250 1.22 2.48 -2.45
C LEU A 250 0.76 3.07 -1.10
N LEU A 251 1.67 3.23 -0.14
CA LEU A 251 1.39 3.91 1.13
C LEU A 251 1.03 5.40 0.92
N THR A 252 1.81 6.14 0.13
CA THR A 252 1.54 7.56 -0.16
C THR A 252 0.28 7.75 -1.02
N CYS A 253 -0.03 6.79 -1.89
CA CYS A 253 -1.28 6.77 -2.66
C CYS A 253 -2.50 6.64 -1.73
N GLY A 254 -2.45 5.69 -0.78
CA GLY A 254 -3.47 5.53 0.26
C GLY A 254 -3.63 6.79 1.12
N LEU A 255 -2.52 7.48 1.40
CA LEU A 255 -2.52 8.74 2.15
C LEU A 255 -3.12 9.91 1.35
N CYS A 256 -2.88 10.00 0.04
CA CYS A 256 -3.54 10.99 -0.81
C CYS A 256 -5.06 10.77 -0.85
N PHE A 257 -5.49 9.52 -0.94
CA PHE A 257 -6.90 9.18 -0.79
C PHE A 257 -7.43 9.59 0.59
N TYR A 258 -6.66 9.37 1.66
CA TYR A 258 -7.01 9.83 3.01
C TYR A 258 -7.23 11.33 3.09
N TYR A 259 -6.40 12.14 2.42
CA TYR A 259 -6.59 13.60 2.36
C TYR A 259 -7.97 13.97 1.80
N THR A 260 -8.46 13.27 0.77
CA THR A 260 -9.79 13.56 0.21
C THR A 260 -10.92 13.36 1.22
N ARG A 261 -10.76 12.38 2.11
CA ARG A 261 -11.76 12.00 3.10
C ARG A 261 -11.74 12.93 4.30
N GLN A 262 -10.55 13.37 4.71
CA GLN A 262 -10.38 14.33 5.79
C GLN A 262 -10.75 15.78 5.42
N ALA A 263 -10.99 16.07 4.14
CA ALA A 263 -11.43 17.40 3.72
C ALA A 263 -12.76 17.82 4.39
N HIS A 264 -13.76 16.94 4.45
CA HIS A 264 -15.08 17.30 4.98
C HIS A 264 -15.06 17.56 6.50
N PRO A 265 -14.50 16.68 7.36
CA PRO A 265 -14.39 16.94 8.80
C PRO A 265 -13.71 18.28 9.13
N VAL A 266 -12.68 18.67 8.36
CA VAL A 266 -11.96 19.94 8.53
C VAL A 266 -12.84 21.16 8.26
N ALA A 267 -13.78 21.07 7.32
CA ALA A 267 -14.76 22.13 7.09
C ALA A 267 -15.88 22.14 8.13
N ALA A 268 -16.29 20.98 8.63
CA ALA A 268 -17.39 20.84 9.58
C ALA A 268 -17.03 21.29 11.00
N HIS A 269 -15.77 21.13 11.41
CA HIS A 269 -15.31 21.50 12.76
C HIS A 269 -14.07 22.42 12.73
N PRO A 270 -14.16 23.65 12.18
CA PRO A 270 -12.99 24.52 11.99
C PRO A 270 -12.22 24.80 13.28
N HIS A 271 -12.93 25.03 14.38
CA HIS A 271 -12.32 25.39 15.66
C HIS A 271 -11.42 24.27 16.23
N TYR A 272 -11.71 23.01 15.90
CA TYR A 272 -10.91 21.85 16.31
C TYR A 272 -9.57 21.75 15.57
N TYR A 273 -9.53 22.14 14.28
CA TYR A 273 -8.33 22.02 13.43
C TYR A 273 -7.49 23.30 13.33
N PHE A 274 -8.13 24.45 13.50
CA PHE A 274 -7.53 25.79 13.33
C PHE A 274 -7.47 26.62 14.62
N GLY A 275 -8.05 26.15 15.73
CA GLY A 275 -8.13 26.85 17.01
C GLY A 275 -6.80 27.05 17.74
N GLN A 276 -6.88 27.75 18.87
CA GLN A 276 -5.74 28.12 19.74
C GLN A 276 -5.24 26.95 20.61
N VAL A 277 -6.14 26.05 20.98
CA VAL A 277 -5.86 24.84 21.77
C VAL A 277 -5.11 23.85 20.85
N PRO A 278 -4.12 23.06 21.33
CA PRO A 278 -3.47 22.04 20.53
C PRO A 278 -4.47 20.95 20.12
N GLY A 279 -5.20 21.20 19.02
CA GLY A 279 -5.93 20.15 18.32
C GLY A 279 -4.94 19.09 17.80
N PRO A 280 -5.42 17.90 17.40
CA PRO A 280 -4.55 16.86 16.90
C PRO A 280 -3.70 17.42 15.75
N THR A 281 -2.42 17.10 15.80
CA THR A 281 -1.49 17.43 14.73
C THR A 281 -2.07 16.82 13.45
N LEU A 282 -2.14 17.60 12.37
CA LEU A 282 -2.46 17.12 11.02
C LEU A 282 -1.27 16.28 10.52
N TRP A 283 -1.01 15.20 11.26
CA TRP A 283 0.19 14.38 11.24
C TRP A 283 0.33 13.71 9.89
N TYR A 284 -0.79 13.40 9.24
CA TYR A 284 -0.84 12.77 7.93
C TYR A 284 -0.13 13.60 6.86
N PHE A 285 -0.12 14.94 6.93
CA PHE A 285 0.71 15.73 6.01
C PHE A 285 2.20 15.55 6.27
N SER A 286 2.61 15.45 7.53
CA SER A 286 4.00 15.17 7.91
C SER A 286 4.41 13.74 7.53
N ALA A 287 3.53 12.77 7.72
CA ALA A 287 3.73 11.39 7.27
C ALA A 287 3.88 11.32 5.74
N GLY A 288 3.08 12.07 4.99
CA GLY A 288 3.18 12.10 3.52
C GLY A 288 4.46 12.75 3.02
N ILE A 289 4.94 13.80 3.70
CA ILE A 289 6.27 14.37 3.43
C ILE A 289 7.35 13.34 3.73
N PHE A 290 7.33 12.69 4.90
CA PHE A 290 8.34 11.72 5.30
C PHE A 290 8.39 10.51 4.35
N LEU A 291 7.24 9.86 4.11
CA LEU A 291 7.11 8.74 3.19
C LEU A 291 7.47 9.14 1.75
N GLY A 292 7.07 10.34 1.31
CA GLY A 292 7.44 10.87 0.00
C GLY A 292 8.93 11.08 -0.16
N VAL A 293 9.63 11.61 0.86
CA VAL A 293 11.10 11.76 0.85
C VAL A 293 11.78 10.39 0.81
N LEU A 294 11.36 9.44 1.65
CA LEU A 294 11.89 8.07 1.61
C LEU A 294 11.69 7.43 0.23
N GLY A 295 10.52 7.64 -0.38
CA GLY A 295 10.20 7.17 -1.72
C GLY A 295 11.06 7.81 -2.81
N VAL A 296 11.28 9.13 -2.74
CA VAL A 296 12.21 9.84 -3.64
C VAL A 296 13.62 9.28 -3.49
N LEU A 297 14.14 9.12 -2.27
CA LEU A 297 15.49 8.59 -2.03
C LEU A 297 15.63 7.15 -2.55
N SER A 298 14.66 6.28 -2.25
CA SER A 298 14.64 4.89 -2.73
C SER A 298 14.60 4.83 -4.26
N SER A 299 13.76 5.64 -4.91
CA SER A 299 13.65 5.68 -6.38
C SER A 299 14.89 6.27 -7.04
N PHE A 300 15.48 7.31 -6.44
CA PHE A 300 16.70 7.91 -6.91
C PHE A 300 17.85 6.90 -6.88
N GLY A 301 17.96 6.10 -5.80
CA GLY A 301 18.89 4.96 -5.75
C GLY A 301 18.68 3.98 -6.90
N GLY A 302 17.43 3.59 -7.18
CA GLY A 302 17.09 2.72 -8.31
C GLY A 302 17.49 3.30 -9.67
N VAL A 303 17.22 4.59 -9.91
CA VAL A 303 17.64 5.29 -11.15
C VAL A 303 19.15 5.35 -11.27
N ALA A 304 19.86 5.76 -10.20
CA ALA A 304 21.32 5.89 -10.21
C ALA A 304 22.01 4.56 -10.49
N LEU A 305 21.58 3.48 -9.81
CA LEU A 305 22.12 2.13 -10.03
C LEU A 305 21.85 1.64 -11.45
N SER A 306 20.66 1.92 -11.99
CA SER A 306 20.33 1.57 -13.38
C SER A 306 21.22 2.30 -14.38
N ILE A 307 21.45 3.61 -14.18
CA ILE A 307 22.33 4.41 -15.04
C ILE A 307 23.77 3.90 -14.97
N VAL A 308 24.28 3.65 -13.76
CA VAL A 308 25.65 3.11 -13.56
C VAL A 308 25.80 1.76 -14.26
N LEU A 309 24.82 0.86 -14.14
CA LEU A 309 24.82 -0.43 -14.83
C LEU A 309 24.88 -0.28 -16.35
N LEU A 310 24.07 0.62 -16.92
CA LEU A 310 24.05 0.88 -18.35
C LEU A 310 25.39 1.47 -18.84
N ILE A 311 25.96 2.42 -18.10
CA ILE A 311 27.28 3.00 -18.41
C ILE A 311 28.37 1.93 -18.34
N ALA A 312 28.36 1.08 -17.31
CA ALA A 312 29.34 0.01 -17.18
C ALA A 312 29.30 -0.93 -18.39
N LYS A 313 28.09 -1.27 -18.86
CA LYS A 313 27.90 -2.10 -20.06
C LYS A 313 28.36 -1.39 -21.33
N THR A 314 28.00 -0.13 -21.55
CA THR A 314 28.44 0.62 -22.75
C THR A 314 29.96 0.80 -22.81
N VAL A 315 30.59 1.18 -21.69
CA VAL A 315 32.06 1.39 -21.62
C VAL A 315 32.82 0.08 -21.82
N SER A 316 32.25 -1.05 -21.39
CA SER A 316 32.86 -2.37 -21.59
C SER A 316 32.80 -2.87 -23.04
N GLN A 317 32.15 -2.13 -23.95
CA GLN A 317 31.96 -2.48 -25.36
C GLN A 317 32.50 -1.38 -26.30
N PRO A 318 33.84 -1.29 -26.49
CA PRO A 318 34.42 -0.39 -27.47
C PRO A 318 33.90 -0.67 -28.88
N PRO A 319 33.70 0.36 -29.73
CA PRO A 319 33.28 0.17 -31.12
C PRO A 319 34.24 -0.76 -31.89
N GLY A 320 33.70 -1.71 -32.65
CA GLY A 320 34.47 -2.58 -33.55
C GLY A 320 35.00 -3.89 -32.95
N ILE A 321 34.69 -4.20 -31.68
CA ILE A 321 35.05 -5.49 -31.05
C ILE A 321 33.82 -6.41 -31.02
N ALA A 322 34.00 -7.68 -31.40
CA ALA A 322 32.96 -8.69 -31.29
C ALA A 322 32.62 -8.99 -29.82
N ILE A 323 31.33 -9.04 -29.48
CA ILE A 323 30.87 -9.31 -28.12
C ILE A 323 30.98 -10.82 -27.86
N THR A 324 31.93 -11.21 -27.02
CA THR A 324 32.15 -12.62 -26.63
C THR A 324 31.49 -13.00 -25.31
N ASP A 325 31.08 -12.01 -24.51
CA ASP A 325 30.45 -12.20 -23.21
C ASP A 325 29.03 -11.60 -23.21
N PRO A 326 27.98 -12.44 -23.19
CA PRO A 326 26.59 -11.99 -23.18
C PRO A 326 26.21 -11.11 -21.96
N SER A 327 26.92 -11.23 -20.84
CA SER A 327 26.63 -10.45 -19.63
C SER A 327 26.88 -8.96 -19.81
N LYS A 328 27.77 -8.60 -20.74
CA LYS A 328 28.11 -7.22 -21.09
C LYS A 328 27.06 -6.55 -21.96
N ILE A 329 26.14 -7.31 -22.56
CA ILE A 329 25.10 -6.78 -23.44
C ILE A 329 24.06 -6.00 -22.62
N ILE A 330 23.70 -4.82 -23.12
CA ILE A 330 22.55 -4.05 -22.62
C ILE A 330 21.28 -4.78 -23.02
N ARG A 331 20.53 -5.26 -22.03
CA ARG A 331 19.29 -5.98 -22.27
C ARG A 331 18.12 -5.00 -22.23
N ALA A 332 17.04 -5.32 -22.94
CA ALA A 332 15.77 -4.57 -22.83
C ALA A 332 15.28 -4.47 -21.37
N LEU A 333 15.54 -5.50 -20.57
CA LEU A 333 15.26 -5.55 -19.15
C LEU A 333 15.92 -4.41 -18.37
N ASP A 334 17.18 -4.08 -18.68
CA ASP A 334 17.92 -3.03 -17.96
C ASP A 334 17.27 -1.65 -18.21
N VAL A 335 16.72 -1.44 -19.42
CA VAL A 335 15.98 -0.23 -19.79
C VAL A 335 14.60 -0.17 -19.11
N PHE A 336 13.88 -1.29 -19.01
CA PHE A 336 12.60 -1.34 -18.29
C PHE A 336 12.76 -1.02 -16.80
N ILE A 337 13.84 -1.50 -16.16
CA ILE A 337 14.13 -1.18 -14.76
C ILE A 337 14.43 0.31 -14.58
N LEU A 338 15.20 0.90 -15.50
CA LEU A 338 15.45 2.35 -15.51
C LEU A 338 14.13 3.14 -15.64
N LEU A 339 13.31 2.78 -16.63
CA LEU A 339 12.02 3.43 -16.89
C LEU A 339 11.11 3.36 -15.66
N MET A 340 10.95 2.16 -15.08
CA MET A 340 10.17 1.96 -13.86
C MET A 340 10.70 2.84 -12.71
N SER A 341 12.01 2.83 -12.47
CA SER A 341 12.62 3.61 -11.39
C SER A 341 12.39 5.11 -11.57
N PHE A 342 12.42 5.59 -12.82
CA PHE A 342 12.11 6.98 -13.14
C PHE A 342 10.63 7.31 -12.93
N LEU A 343 9.70 6.43 -13.33
CA LEU A 343 8.27 6.60 -13.09
C LEU A 343 7.94 6.62 -11.59
N LEU A 344 8.58 5.75 -10.80
CA LEU A 344 8.49 5.75 -9.33
C LEU A 344 8.98 7.08 -8.75
N LEU A 345 10.13 7.58 -9.21
CA LEU A 345 10.66 8.88 -8.77
C LEU A 345 9.67 10.03 -9.05
N MET A 346 9.08 10.06 -10.24
CA MET A 346 8.07 11.05 -10.62
C MET A 346 6.84 10.98 -9.70
N ALA A 347 6.34 9.78 -9.46
CA ALA A 347 5.15 9.56 -8.63
C ALA A 347 5.37 10.02 -7.19
N HIS A 348 6.54 9.73 -6.61
CA HIS A 348 6.92 10.19 -5.28
C HIS A 348 7.08 11.70 -5.20
N PHE A 349 7.65 12.33 -6.24
CA PHE A 349 7.78 13.79 -6.29
C PHE A 349 6.41 14.48 -6.29
N ILE A 350 5.44 13.92 -7.03
CA ILE A 350 4.04 14.40 -7.04
C ILE A 350 3.41 14.25 -5.64
N GLY A 351 3.54 13.08 -5.01
CA GLY A 351 2.97 12.82 -3.69
C GLY A 351 3.57 13.68 -2.57
N PHE A 352 4.89 13.85 -2.60
CA PHE A 352 5.62 14.79 -1.75
C PHE A 352 5.11 16.21 -1.97
N GLY A 353 5.02 16.66 -3.23
CA GLY A 353 4.54 18.00 -3.59
C GLY A 353 3.13 18.29 -3.09
N VAL A 354 2.20 17.34 -3.25
CA VAL A 354 0.84 17.44 -2.69
C VAL A 354 0.87 17.58 -1.17
N SER A 355 1.64 16.73 -0.48
CA SER A 355 1.71 16.74 0.99
C SER A 355 2.33 18.04 1.52
N LEU A 356 3.40 18.53 0.88
CA LEU A 356 4.04 19.80 1.20
C LEU A 356 3.11 21.00 0.95
N TRP A 357 2.45 21.03 -0.21
CA TRP A 357 1.50 22.08 -0.55
C TRP A 357 0.34 22.17 0.45
N LEU A 358 -0.23 21.03 0.85
CA LEU A 358 -1.29 20.99 1.85
C LEU A 358 -0.79 21.40 3.23
N ARG A 359 0.46 21.06 3.59
CA ARG A 359 1.10 21.51 4.84
C ARG A 359 1.26 23.03 4.90
N VAL A 360 1.72 23.66 3.83
CA VAL A 360 1.82 25.13 3.73
C VAL A 360 0.43 25.76 3.73
N SER A 361 -0.50 25.18 2.96
CA SER A 361 -1.88 25.66 2.87
C SER A 361 -2.59 25.67 4.22
N VAL A 362 -2.35 24.65 5.06
CA VAL A 362 -2.98 24.61 6.40
C VAL A 362 -2.35 25.60 7.36
N ALA A 363 -1.03 25.83 7.29
CA ALA A 363 -0.37 26.86 8.09
C ALA A 363 -0.95 28.25 7.78
N ASN A 364 -1.12 28.56 6.50
CA ASN A 364 -1.74 29.80 6.05
C ASN A 364 -3.20 29.93 6.49
N ALA A 365 -3.99 28.85 6.38
CA ALA A 365 -5.38 28.84 6.85
C ALA A 365 -5.46 29.05 8.37
N ARG A 366 -4.58 28.42 9.17
CA ARG A 366 -4.49 28.62 10.63
C ARG A 366 -4.19 30.06 11.01
N LEU A 367 -3.29 30.74 10.28
CA LEU A 367 -2.97 32.15 10.53
C LEU A 367 -4.17 33.06 10.25
N LYS A 368 -4.83 32.87 9.10
CA LYS A 368 -6.04 33.64 8.74
C LYS A 368 -7.18 33.41 9.74
N TYR A 369 -7.41 32.16 10.13
CA TYR A 369 -8.46 31.78 11.08
C TYR A 369 -8.24 32.40 12.47
N ARG A 370 -7.00 32.35 12.98
CA ARG A 370 -6.65 32.97 14.27
C ARG A 370 -6.76 34.49 14.27
N ARG A 371 -6.39 35.17 13.19
CA ARG A 371 -6.58 36.63 13.05
C ARG A 371 -8.05 37.03 13.05
N ALA A 372 -8.91 36.20 12.46
CA ALA A 372 -10.35 36.43 12.44
C ALA A 372 -10.98 36.36 13.84
N HIS A 373 -10.56 35.37 14.65
CA HIS A 373 -11.14 35.14 15.98
C HIS A 373 -10.45 35.96 17.08
N GLY A 374 -9.17 36.31 16.93
CA GLY A 374 -8.45 37.16 17.88
C GLY A 374 -8.90 38.63 17.86
N ARG A 375 -9.58 39.08 16.80
CA ARG A 375 -10.17 40.43 16.72
C ARG A 375 -11.50 40.57 17.45
N SER A 376 -12.19 39.47 17.78
CA SER A 376 -13.49 39.49 18.49
C SER A 376 -13.36 39.54 20.02
N GLY A 377 -12.16 39.41 20.59
CA GLY A 377 -11.93 39.43 22.04
C GLY A 377 -11.36 40.74 22.59
N ALA A 378 -11.34 41.82 21.79
CA ALA A 378 -10.74 43.11 22.16
C ALA A 378 -11.72 44.29 22.02
N ILE A 379 -13.01 44.04 22.26
CA ILE A 379 -14.05 45.08 22.37
C ILE A 379 -14.69 44.99 23.74
#